data_AF-A0A3N0XCI5-F1
#
_entry.id   AF-A0A3N0XCI5-F1
#
_cell.length_a   1.000
_cell.length_b   1.000
_cell.length_c   1.000
_cell.angle_alpha   90.00
_cell.angle_beta   90.00
_cell.angle_gamma   90.00
#
_symmetry.space_group_name_H-M   'P 1'
#
loop_
_entity.id
_entity.type
_entity.pdbx_description
1 polymer ?
#
loop_
_entity_poly.entity_id
_entity_poly.type
_entity_poly.pdbx_seq_one_letter_code
_entity_poly.pdbx_strand_id
1 'polypeptide(L)'
;MAAPQQIAGEFENWLNERLDSLEVDREVYGAYILGVLQEEENDEEQKDALQGILSAFLEEDTLEEVCQQILKQWTECGSRSAAKNQTEDEVQAIANLIEKQAQIVVKQKEVSEESKKRKEALLAHLSQAHGSADPVWSSFLNVCTEDEEEEQTTVGIPMEKSPALFKNTNVEEVLNRRKQQRDQAREDAQKKKEQDKMQREKDKLAKQERKDKEKKRTQKGERKR
;
A
#
# COMPACT_ATOMS: atom_id res chain seq x y z
N MET A 1 -3.12 3.79 19.46
CA MET A 1 -2.93 2.41 19.00
C MET A 1 -3.85 1.52 19.82
N ALA A 2 -5.10 1.40 19.40
CA ALA A 2 -6.12 0.53 19.97
C ALA A 2 -6.86 -0.06 18.76
N ALA A 3 -7.17 -1.33 18.60
CA ALA A 3 -6.75 -2.58 19.23
C ALA A 3 -7.23 -3.70 18.27
N PRO A 4 -6.67 -4.92 18.28
CA PRO A 4 -7.31 -6.09 17.66
C PRO A 4 -8.66 -6.49 18.33
N GLN A 5 -9.13 -5.71 19.31
CA GLN A 5 -10.30 -6.00 20.15
C GLN A 5 -11.64 -6.03 19.41
N GLN A 6 -11.78 -5.38 18.25
CA GLN A 6 -13.04 -5.43 17.49
C GLN A 6 -13.27 -6.78 16.79
N ILE A 7 -12.18 -7.48 16.44
CA ILE A 7 -12.23 -8.82 15.83
C ILE A 7 -12.74 -9.83 16.84
N ALA A 8 -12.24 -9.72 18.07
CA ALA A 8 -12.69 -10.52 19.19
C ALA A 8 -14.19 -10.30 19.42
N GLY A 9 -14.69 -9.06 19.41
CA GLY A 9 -16.10 -8.78 19.72
C GLY A 9 -17.15 -9.34 18.73
N GLU A 10 -16.93 -9.23 17.41
CA GLU A 10 -17.88 -9.79 16.41
C GLU A 10 -17.91 -11.33 16.48
N PHE A 11 -16.74 -11.97 16.60
CA PHE A 11 -16.62 -13.42 16.71
C PHE A 11 -17.09 -13.94 18.08
N GLU A 12 -16.77 -13.25 19.17
CA GLU A 12 -17.18 -13.58 20.54
C GLU A 12 -18.70 -13.61 20.68
N ASN A 13 -19.40 -12.63 20.10
CA ASN A 13 -20.87 -12.63 20.10
C ASN A 13 -21.44 -13.86 19.38
N TRP A 14 -20.89 -14.20 18.21
CA TRP A 14 -21.30 -15.40 17.48
C TRP A 14 -20.96 -16.69 18.25
N LEU A 15 -19.78 -16.76 18.85
CA LEU A 15 -19.34 -17.89 19.65
C LEU A 15 -20.28 -18.08 20.86
N ASN A 16 -20.66 -16.99 21.52
CA ASN A 16 -21.58 -17.02 22.65
C ASN A 16 -22.98 -17.51 22.24
N GLU A 17 -23.54 -17.04 21.11
CA GLU A 17 -24.81 -17.55 20.57
C GLU A 17 -24.73 -19.04 20.20
N ARG A 18 -23.57 -19.46 19.67
CA ARG A 18 -23.33 -20.86 19.32
C ARG A 18 -23.21 -21.75 20.55
N LEU A 19 -22.51 -21.30 21.58
CA LEU A 19 -22.39 -22.01 22.87
C LEU A 19 -23.74 -22.09 23.59
N ASP A 20 -24.53 -21.02 23.58
CA ASP A 20 -25.90 -21.02 24.12
C ASP A 20 -26.79 -22.05 23.41
N SER A 21 -26.62 -22.22 22.09
CA SER A 21 -27.35 -23.23 21.30
C SER A 21 -26.92 -24.67 21.61
N LEU A 22 -25.70 -24.85 22.12
CA LEU A 22 -25.14 -26.14 22.52
C LEU A 22 -25.30 -26.41 24.03
N GLU A 23 -26.01 -25.53 24.75
CA GLU A 23 -26.18 -25.56 26.21
C GLU A 23 -24.85 -25.54 26.98
N VAL A 24 -23.81 -24.94 26.39
CA VAL A 24 -22.48 -24.78 27.01
C VAL A 24 -22.39 -23.38 27.65
N ASP A 25 -21.82 -23.30 28.85
CA ASP A 25 -21.69 -22.03 29.58
C ASP A 25 -20.75 -21.05 28.88
N ARG A 26 -21.31 -20.00 28.27
CA ARG A 26 -20.54 -18.97 27.56
C ARG A 26 -19.61 -18.16 28.46
N GLU A 27 -19.93 -17.98 29.75
CA GLU A 27 -19.12 -17.13 30.63
C GLU A 27 -17.79 -17.80 30.98
N VAL A 28 -17.78 -19.13 31.03
CA VAL A 28 -16.58 -19.93 31.28
C VAL A 28 -15.86 -20.28 29.99
N TYR A 29 -16.58 -20.78 28.99
CA TYR A 29 -15.98 -21.33 27.78
C TYR A 29 -15.73 -20.30 26.68
N GLY A 30 -16.51 -19.21 26.61
CA GLY A 30 -16.34 -18.17 25.60
C GLY A 30 -14.96 -17.51 25.68
N ALA A 31 -14.61 -16.99 26.86
CA ALA A 31 -13.31 -16.37 27.10
C ALA A 31 -12.13 -17.35 26.99
N TYR A 32 -12.33 -18.61 27.42
CA TYR A 32 -11.29 -19.63 27.34
C TYR A 32 -10.98 -20.05 25.91
N ILE A 33 -12.02 -20.33 25.11
CA ILE A 33 -11.88 -20.67 23.68
C ILE A 33 -11.26 -19.50 22.91
N LEU A 34 -11.67 -18.26 23.18
CA LEU A 34 -11.05 -17.07 22.59
C LEU A 34 -9.56 -16.97 22.91
N GLY A 35 -9.18 -17.25 24.16
CA GLY A 35 -7.78 -17.26 24.59
C GLY A 35 -6.97 -18.32 23.83
N VAL A 36 -7.48 -19.54 23.75
CA VAL A 36 -6.84 -20.65 23.03
C VAL A 36 -6.64 -20.31 21.54
N LEU A 37 -7.68 -19.82 20.87
CA LEU A 37 -7.62 -19.45 19.46
C LEU A 37 -6.70 -18.25 19.18
N GLN A 38 -6.40 -17.43 20.18
CA GLN A 38 -5.52 -16.28 20.06
C GLN A 38 -4.06 -16.61 20.43
N GLU A 39 -3.84 -17.56 21.33
CA GLU A 39 -2.51 -18.00 21.75
C GLU A 39 -1.87 -18.97 20.76
N GLU A 40 -2.65 -19.88 20.18
CA GLU A 40 -2.13 -20.90 19.27
C GLU A 40 -2.04 -20.37 17.83
N GLU A 41 -0.86 -20.49 17.22
CA GLU A 41 -0.57 -20.00 15.86
C GLU A 41 -0.89 -21.06 14.78
N ASN A 42 -1.16 -22.30 15.18
CA ASN A 42 -1.33 -23.44 14.29
C ASN A 42 -2.79 -23.96 14.32
N ASP A 43 -3.43 -24.04 13.15
CA ASP A 43 -4.83 -24.46 13.01
C ASP A 43 -5.09 -25.88 13.54
N GLU A 44 -4.10 -26.79 13.48
CA GLU A 44 -4.26 -28.15 14.04
C GLU A 44 -4.23 -28.15 15.57
N GLU A 45 -3.36 -27.36 16.20
CA GLU A 45 -3.31 -27.24 17.66
C GLU A 45 -4.62 -26.61 18.17
N GLN A 46 -5.08 -25.54 17.49
CA GLN A 46 -6.34 -24.87 17.80
C GLN A 46 -7.51 -25.86 17.76
N LYS A 47 -7.52 -26.73 16.75
CA LYS A 47 -8.55 -27.75 16.59
C LYS A 47 -8.49 -28.80 17.69
N ASP A 48 -7.30 -29.30 18.02
CA ASP A 48 -7.10 -30.31 19.06
C ASP A 48 -7.50 -29.78 20.45
N ALA A 49 -7.13 -28.54 20.76
CA ALA A 49 -7.53 -27.87 21.99
C ALA A 49 -9.06 -27.67 22.04
N LEU A 50 -9.67 -27.21 20.94
CA LEU A 50 -11.14 -27.07 20.85
C LEU A 50 -11.86 -28.41 21.03
N GLN A 51 -11.35 -29.47 20.40
CA GLN A 51 -11.88 -30.83 20.55
C GLN A 51 -11.74 -31.31 21.99
N GLY A 52 -10.61 -31.06 22.65
CA GLY A 52 -10.42 -31.38 24.06
C GLY A 52 -11.45 -30.71 24.98
N ILE A 53 -11.79 -29.44 24.70
CA ILE A 53 -12.77 -28.68 25.48
C ILE A 53 -14.20 -29.16 25.21
N LEU A 54 -14.56 -29.29 23.94
CA LEU A 54 -15.93 -29.55 23.51
C LEU A 54 -16.30 -31.04 23.58
N SER A 55 -15.33 -31.97 23.60
CA SER A 55 -15.57 -33.41 23.77
C SER A 55 -16.22 -33.77 25.11
N ALA A 56 -16.10 -32.89 26.11
CA ALA A 56 -16.78 -33.06 27.39
C ALA A 56 -18.31 -32.84 27.30
N PHE A 57 -18.77 -32.17 26.23
CA PHE A 57 -20.16 -31.72 26.07
C PHE A 57 -20.85 -32.31 24.84
N LEU A 58 -20.09 -32.67 23.81
CA LEU A 58 -20.61 -33.10 22.51
C LEU A 58 -20.14 -34.52 22.17
N GLU A 59 -21.00 -35.25 21.45
CA GLU A 59 -20.66 -36.54 20.87
C GLU A 59 -19.74 -36.36 19.64
N GLU A 60 -18.87 -37.35 19.40
CA GLU A 60 -17.77 -37.31 18.42
C GLU A 60 -18.22 -36.89 17.01
N ASP A 61 -19.41 -37.32 16.57
CA ASP A 61 -19.98 -36.99 15.27
C ASP A 61 -20.37 -35.50 15.13
N THR A 62 -20.84 -34.88 16.21
CA THR A 62 -21.24 -33.46 16.24
C THR A 62 -20.09 -32.52 16.63
N LEU A 63 -19.11 -33.06 17.38
CA LEU A 63 -17.93 -32.36 17.85
C LEU A 63 -17.07 -31.87 16.69
N GLU A 64 -16.75 -32.75 15.74
CA GLU A 64 -15.92 -32.44 14.58
C GLU A 64 -16.55 -31.30 13.75
N GLU A 65 -17.87 -31.36 13.53
CA GLU A 65 -18.61 -30.34 12.77
C GLU A 65 -18.63 -28.98 13.48
N VAL A 66 -18.83 -28.97 14.79
CA VAL A 66 -18.82 -27.74 15.60
C VAL A 66 -17.43 -27.12 15.61
N CYS A 67 -16.38 -27.92 15.83
CA CYS A 67 -15.01 -27.43 15.83
C CYS A 67 -14.62 -26.80 14.48
N GLN A 68 -14.97 -27.46 13.37
CA GLN A 68 -14.73 -26.91 12.03
C GLN A 68 -15.51 -25.61 11.79
N GLN A 69 -16.74 -25.49 12.29
CA GLN A 69 -17.53 -24.26 12.17
C GLN A 69 -16.90 -23.11 12.95
N ILE A 70 -16.43 -23.35 14.17
CA ILE A 70 -15.79 -22.33 15.00
C ILE A 70 -14.50 -21.82 14.35
N LEU A 71 -13.63 -22.72 13.87
CA LEU A 71 -12.39 -22.35 13.17
C LEU A 71 -12.66 -21.60 11.86
N LYS A 72 -13.66 -22.03 11.10
CA LYS A 72 -14.08 -21.33 9.88
C LYS A 72 -14.56 -19.91 10.18
N GLN A 73 -15.37 -19.74 11.23
CA GLN A 73 -15.85 -18.42 11.61
C GLN A 73 -14.73 -17.52 12.16
N TRP A 74 -13.77 -18.11 12.88
CA TRP A 74 -12.57 -17.42 13.38
C TRP A 74 -11.71 -16.87 12.22
N THR A 75 -11.39 -17.72 11.26
CA THR A 75 -10.61 -17.34 10.07
C THR A 75 -11.34 -16.33 9.17
N GLU A 76 -12.67 -16.44 9.04
CA GLU A 76 -13.49 -15.48 8.30
C GLU A 76 -13.54 -14.10 8.99
N CYS A 77 -13.69 -14.07 10.32
CA CYS A 77 -13.62 -12.83 11.11
C CYS A 77 -12.23 -12.19 11.05
N GLY A 78 -11.16 -13.00 11.11
CA GLY A 78 -9.78 -12.55 10.95
C GLY A 78 -9.52 -11.95 9.57
N SER A 79 -9.97 -12.62 8.51
CA SER A 79 -9.81 -12.17 7.11
C SER A 79 -10.58 -10.88 6.81
N ARG A 80 -11.83 -10.78 7.28
CA ARG A 80 -12.67 -9.59 7.11
C ARG A 80 -12.09 -8.38 7.85
N SER A 81 -11.47 -8.61 8.99
CA SER A 81 -10.84 -7.56 9.78
C SER A 81 -9.50 -7.12 9.21
N ALA A 82 -8.70 -8.04 8.65
CA ALA A 82 -7.51 -7.69 7.90
C ALA A 82 -7.83 -6.77 6.70
N ALA A 83 -8.96 -7.01 6.01
CA ALA A 83 -9.43 -6.15 4.94
C ALA A 83 -9.92 -4.77 5.43
N LYS A 84 -10.68 -4.72 6.55
CA LYS A 84 -11.14 -3.46 7.17
C LYS A 84 -9.96 -2.61 7.65
N ASN A 85 -8.97 -3.23 8.30
CA ASN A 85 -7.77 -2.54 8.81
C ASN A 85 -6.92 -1.94 7.69
N GLN A 86 -6.80 -2.61 6.52
CA GLN A 86 -6.11 -2.05 5.36
C GLN A 86 -6.78 -0.76 4.86
N THR A 87 -8.13 -0.74 4.80
CA THR A 87 -8.85 0.47 4.38
C THR A 87 -8.75 1.60 5.40
N GLU A 88 -8.70 1.28 6.69
CA GLU A 88 -8.57 2.28 7.76
C GLU A 88 -7.14 2.86 7.82
N ASP A 89 -6.11 2.03 7.61
CA ASP A 89 -4.72 2.50 7.49
C ASP A 89 -4.51 3.40 6.28
N GLU A 90 -5.15 3.10 5.14
CA GLU A 90 -5.10 3.96 3.94
C GLU A 90 -5.77 5.32 4.20
N VAL A 91 -6.94 5.33 4.83
CA VAL A 91 -7.66 6.57 5.19
C VAL A 91 -6.86 7.38 6.22
N GLN A 92 -6.24 6.73 7.21
CA GLN A 92 -5.39 7.39 8.18
C GLN A 92 -4.10 7.94 7.54
N ALA A 93 -3.52 7.24 6.56
CA ALA A 93 -2.38 7.72 5.78
C ALA A 93 -2.75 8.98 4.97
N ILE A 94 -3.95 9.01 4.37
CA ILE A 94 -4.47 10.17 3.66
C ILE A 94 -4.71 11.34 4.63
N ALA A 95 -5.31 11.10 5.80
CA ALA A 95 -5.51 12.11 6.83
C ALA A 95 -4.18 12.71 7.32
N ASN A 96 -3.19 11.85 7.60
CA ASN A 96 -1.85 12.27 7.98
C ASN A 96 -1.14 13.07 6.86
N LEU A 97 -1.38 12.75 5.58
CA LEU A 97 -0.82 13.49 4.45
C LEU A 97 -1.47 14.87 4.31
N ILE A 98 -2.79 14.96 4.47
CA ILE A 98 -3.54 16.22 4.46
C ILE A 98 -3.10 17.11 5.63
N GLU A 99 -2.96 16.55 6.84
CA GLU A 99 -2.48 17.29 8.02
C GLU A 99 -1.07 17.85 7.79
N LYS A 100 -0.16 17.05 7.22
CA LYS A 100 1.19 17.51 6.85
C LYS A 100 1.17 18.63 5.80
N GLN A 101 0.26 18.57 4.82
CA GLN A 101 0.12 19.63 3.81
C GLN A 101 -0.53 20.90 4.40
N ALA A 102 -1.51 20.77 5.29
CA ALA A 102 -2.17 21.89 5.96
C ALA A 102 -1.24 22.62 6.94
N GLN A 103 -0.34 21.89 7.62
CA GLN A 103 0.64 22.47 8.55
C GLN A 103 1.80 23.20 7.85
N ILE A 104 1.98 22.99 6.54
CA ILE A 104 3.00 23.63 5.70
C ILE A 104 2.54 25.02 5.17
N VAL A 105 1.24 25.35 5.19
CA VAL A 105 0.72 26.59 4.55
C VAL A 105 0.29 27.70 5.52
N VAL A 106 0.20 27.48 6.84
CA VAL A 106 -0.19 28.57 7.79
C VAL A 106 0.75 28.68 9.00
N LYS A 107 2.06 28.68 8.77
CA LYS A 107 2.92 29.50 9.64
C LYS A 107 2.96 30.89 9.02
N GLN A 108 2.09 31.78 9.49
CA GLN A 108 2.34 33.21 9.41
C GLN A 108 3.71 33.46 10.04
N LYS A 109 4.75 33.43 9.21
CA LYS A 109 6.10 33.77 9.62
C LYS A 109 6.05 35.24 10.00
N GLU A 110 6.12 35.53 11.29
CA GLU A 110 6.42 36.87 11.76
C GLU A 110 7.64 37.35 11.00
N VAL A 111 7.40 38.30 10.11
CA VAL A 111 8.42 38.91 9.29
C VAL A 111 9.27 39.72 10.25
N SER A 112 10.33 39.10 10.77
CA SER A 112 11.37 39.76 11.57
C SER A 112 11.74 41.06 10.87
N GLU A 113 11.76 42.16 11.62
CA GLU A 113 11.91 43.54 11.11
C GLU A 113 13.11 43.71 10.18
N GLU A 114 14.14 42.89 10.35
CA GLU A 114 15.33 42.86 9.51
C GLU A 114 15.01 42.47 8.05
N SER A 115 14.05 41.57 7.84
CA SER A 115 13.61 41.15 6.50
C SER A 115 12.65 42.15 5.83
N LYS A 116 11.88 42.91 6.63
CA LYS A 116 11.13 44.09 6.15
C LYS A 116 12.10 45.19 5.69
N LYS A 117 13.08 45.54 6.53
CA LYS A 117 14.10 46.54 6.19
C LYS A 117 14.93 46.15 4.97
N ARG A 118 15.27 44.87 4.79
CA ARG A 118 15.96 44.40 3.58
C ARG A 118 15.08 44.46 2.32
N LYS A 119 13.78 44.13 2.41
CA LYS A 119 12.83 44.29 1.29
C LYS A 119 12.59 45.76 0.94
N GLU A 120 12.48 46.61 1.95
CA GLU A 120 12.24 48.04 1.78
C GLU A 120 13.48 48.76 1.24
N ALA A 121 14.69 48.36 1.66
CA ALA A 121 15.94 48.85 1.09
C ALA A 121 16.10 48.42 -0.38
N LEU A 122 15.68 47.21 -0.75
CA LEU A 122 15.66 46.74 -2.14
C LEU A 122 14.62 47.51 -2.98
N LEU A 123 13.43 47.75 -2.45
CA LEU A 123 12.39 48.56 -3.11
C LEU A 123 12.82 50.02 -3.28
N ALA A 124 13.50 50.60 -2.28
CA ALA A 124 14.06 51.94 -2.38
C ALA A 124 15.20 52.01 -3.40
N HIS A 125 16.06 50.99 -3.47
CA HIS A 125 17.12 50.91 -4.47
C HIS A 125 16.56 50.78 -5.88
N LEU A 126 15.48 50.00 -6.05
CA LEU A 126 14.77 49.88 -7.33
C LEU A 126 13.99 51.15 -7.70
N SER A 127 13.42 51.85 -6.72
CA SER A 127 12.76 53.14 -6.93
C SER A 127 13.74 54.26 -7.27
N GLN A 128 14.97 54.22 -6.73
CA GLN A 128 16.00 55.22 -6.98
C GLN A 128 16.75 54.95 -8.29
N ALA A 129 16.92 53.69 -8.68
CA ALA A 129 17.55 53.30 -9.94
C ALA A 129 16.63 53.43 -11.17
N HIS A 130 15.33 53.70 -10.98
CA HIS A 130 14.37 53.86 -12.07
C HIS A 130 13.49 55.10 -11.86
N GLY A 131 14.08 56.28 -12.01
CA GLY A 131 13.38 57.58 -12.08
C GLY A 131 12.53 57.76 -13.35
N SER A 132 11.78 56.74 -13.73
CA SER A 132 10.88 56.75 -14.89
C SER A 132 9.85 55.65 -14.68
N ALA A 133 8.88 55.87 -13.79
CA ALA A 133 7.74 54.99 -13.65
C ALA A 133 6.97 54.96 -14.98
N ASP A 134 7.27 53.99 -15.83
CA ASP A 134 6.45 53.68 -17.01
C ASP A 134 5.23 52.88 -16.51
N PRO A 135 3.99 53.40 -16.68
CA PRO A 135 2.77 52.79 -16.13
C PRO A 135 2.48 51.35 -16.60
N VAL A 136 3.27 50.82 -17.54
CA VAL A 136 3.14 49.44 -18.05
C VAL A 136 3.55 48.39 -17.00
N TRP A 137 4.55 48.66 -16.16
CA TRP A 137 5.06 47.66 -15.22
C TRP A 137 4.10 47.39 -14.06
N SER A 138 3.36 48.42 -13.62
CA SER A 138 2.33 48.29 -12.58
C SER A 138 1.14 47.45 -13.04
N SER A 139 0.84 47.43 -14.35
CA SER A 139 -0.25 46.63 -14.90
C SER A 139 0.13 45.15 -15.02
N PHE A 140 1.40 44.83 -15.28
CA PHE A 140 1.87 43.44 -15.38
C PHE A 140 1.83 42.73 -14.02
N LEU A 141 2.10 43.45 -12.92
CA LEU A 141 2.10 42.86 -11.59
C LEU A 141 0.69 42.52 -11.07
N ASN A 142 -0.34 43.18 -11.60
CA ASN A 142 -1.73 43.03 -11.12
C ASN A 142 -2.55 42.01 -11.93
N VAL A 143 -1.98 41.40 -12.98
CA VAL A 143 -2.65 40.38 -13.82
C VAL A 143 -2.39 38.95 -13.33
N CYS A 144 -1.37 38.72 -12.49
CA CYS A 144 -1.05 37.36 -12.02
C CYS A 144 -1.90 36.87 -10.82
N THR A 145 -2.98 37.57 -10.45
CA THR A 145 -3.83 37.20 -9.29
C THR A 145 -5.24 36.77 -9.64
N GLU A 146 -5.58 36.63 -10.92
CA GLU A 146 -6.88 36.06 -11.32
C GLU A 146 -6.65 34.83 -12.22
N ASP A 147 -7.35 33.75 -11.85
CA ASP A 147 -7.38 32.43 -12.46
C ASP A 147 -7.23 32.45 -13.99
N GLU A 148 -6.26 31.71 -14.52
CA GLU A 148 -6.48 30.78 -15.63
C GLU A 148 -5.26 29.87 -15.84
N GLU A 149 -5.55 28.69 -16.40
CA GLU A 149 -4.65 27.57 -16.64
C GLU A 149 -3.48 27.90 -17.60
N GLU A 150 -2.52 26.99 -17.55
CA GLU A 150 -1.62 26.59 -18.64
C GLU A 150 -0.22 27.22 -18.83
N GLU A 151 0.66 26.29 -19.18
CA GLU A 151 1.96 26.37 -19.82
C GLU A 151 3.24 26.74 -19.04
N GLN A 152 3.94 25.65 -18.71
CA GLN A 152 5.39 25.48 -18.70
C GLN A 152 6.17 26.53 -19.49
N THR A 153 7.15 27.18 -18.87
CA THR A 153 8.43 27.44 -19.53
C THR A 153 9.61 27.26 -18.58
N THR A 154 10.40 26.23 -18.90
CA THR A 154 11.74 25.95 -18.39
C THR A 154 12.70 27.03 -18.91
N VAL A 155 13.34 27.77 -18.03
CA VAL A 155 14.57 28.51 -18.36
C VAL A 155 15.64 28.15 -17.34
N GLY A 156 16.51 27.23 -17.77
CA GLY A 156 17.73 26.87 -17.04
C GLY A 156 18.74 28.01 -17.06
N ILE A 157 19.30 28.31 -15.90
CA ILE A 157 20.49 29.15 -15.76
C ILE A 157 21.67 28.23 -15.42
N PRO A 158 22.76 28.22 -16.22
CA PRO A 158 23.92 27.39 -15.98
C PRO A 158 24.80 28.06 -14.92
N MET A 159 24.88 27.47 -13.72
CA MET A 159 25.83 27.94 -12.71
C MET A 159 27.09 27.06 -12.73
N GLU A 160 28.15 27.61 -13.31
CA GLU A 160 29.47 27.01 -13.33
C GLU A 160 30.05 26.85 -11.91
N LYS A 161 30.53 25.63 -11.68
CA LYS A 161 31.46 25.12 -10.65
C LYS A 161 32.02 26.15 -9.64
N SER A 162 31.46 26.13 -8.44
CA SER A 162 32.19 26.47 -7.20
C SER A 162 32.81 25.18 -6.62
N PRO A 163 34.11 25.16 -6.25
CA PRO A 163 34.76 23.97 -5.72
C PRO A 163 34.44 23.78 -4.23
N ALA A 164 34.12 22.53 -3.87
CA ALA A 164 34.18 22.00 -2.50
C ALA A 164 33.21 22.55 -1.44
N LEU A 165 31.93 22.75 -1.79
CA LEU A 165 30.87 22.48 -0.80
C LEU A 165 30.57 20.99 -0.86
N PHE A 166 30.87 20.28 0.23
CA PHE A 166 30.61 18.85 0.38
C PHE A 166 29.27 18.49 -0.25
N LYS A 167 29.33 17.61 -1.25
CA LYS A 167 28.11 17.09 -1.89
C LYS A 167 27.27 16.47 -0.78
N ASN A 168 26.03 16.92 -0.67
CA ASN A 168 25.10 16.35 0.27
C ASN A 168 24.78 14.92 -0.21
N THR A 169 25.51 13.94 0.34
CA THR A 169 25.39 12.53 -0.02
C THR A 169 23.96 12.04 0.14
N ASN A 170 23.18 12.60 1.08
CA ASN A 170 21.78 12.23 1.28
C ASN A 170 20.89 12.63 0.09
N VAL A 171 21.14 13.78 -0.55
CA VAL A 171 20.36 14.20 -1.73
C VAL A 171 20.72 13.35 -2.95
N GLU A 172 22.00 13.05 -3.13
CA GLU A 172 22.47 12.18 -4.22
C GLU A 172 21.99 10.73 -4.04
N GLU A 173 21.97 10.23 -2.80
CA GLU A 173 21.46 8.90 -2.45
C GLU A 173 19.94 8.78 -2.65
N VAL A 174 19.15 9.79 -2.26
CA VAL A 174 17.70 9.80 -2.50
C VAL A 174 17.37 9.81 -4.00
N LEU A 175 18.10 10.61 -4.80
CA LEU A 175 17.92 10.65 -6.24
C LEU A 175 18.35 9.32 -6.90
N ASN A 176 19.45 8.72 -6.47
CA ASN A 176 19.91 7.43 -6.96
C ASN A 176 18.95 6.30 -6.57
N ARG A 177 18.41 6.29 -5.35
CA ARG A 177 17.41 5.31 -4.90
C ARG A 177 16.12 5.42 -5.71
N ARG A 178 15.63 6.64 -5.98
CA ARG A 178 14.45 6.86 -6.82
C ARG A 178 14.70 6.45 -8.28
N LYS A 179 15.90 6.69 -8.79
CA LYS A 179 16.31 6.25 -10.14
C LYS A 179 16.37 4.72 -10.23
N GLN A 180 16.99 4.06 -9.26
CA GLN A 180 17.10 2.61 -9.19
C GLN A 180 15.72 1.94 -9.09
N GLN A 181 14.79 2.49 -8.30
CA GLN A 181 13.41 1.99 -8.25
C GLN A 181 12.71 2.07 -9.62
N ARG A 182 12.90 3.17 -10.34
CA ARG A 182 12.33 3.33 -11.70
C ARG A 182 12.95 2.37 -12.70
N ASP A 183 14.26 2.16 -12.63
CA ASP A 183 14.96 1.26 -13.54
C ASP A 183 14.63 -0.20 -13.24
N GLN A 184 14.51 -0.57 -11.96
CA GLN A 184 14.05 -1.90 -11.53
C GLN A 184 12.62 -2.20 -11.99
N ALA A 185 11.69 -1.24 -11.87
CA ALA A 185 10.33 -1.39 -12.39
C ALA A 185 10.29 -1.59 -13.92
N ARG A 186 11.22 -0.95 -14.66
CA ARG A 186 11.36 -1.15 -16.11
C ARG A 186 11.90 -2.54 -16.43
N GLU A 187 12.91 -3.00 -15.71
CA GLU A 187 13.48 -4.35 -15.88
C GLU A 187 12.46 -5.44 -15.57
N ASP A 188 11.71 -5.32 -14.47
CA ASP A 188 10.71 -6.32 -14.09
C ASP A 188 9.55 -6.38 -15.10
N ALA A 189 9.15 -5.23 -15.65
CA ALA A 189 8.17 -5.19 -16.74
C ALA A 189 8.70 -5.84 -18.02
N GLN A 190 9.98 -5.66 -18.35
CA GLN A 190 10.63 -6.30 -19.51
C GLN A 190 10.78 -7.81 -19.29
N LYS A 191 11.29 -8.24 -18.13
CA LYS A 191 11.41 -9.66 -17.76
C LYS A 191 10.07 -10.36 -17.81
N LYS A 192 8.99 -9.74 -17.29
CA LYS A 192 7.63 -10.31 -17.38
C LYS A 192 7.16 -10.48 -18.82
N LYS A 193 7.43 -9.50 -19.70
CA LYS A 193 7.12 -9.60 -21.14
C LYS A 193 7.92 -10.72 -21.83
N GLU A 194 9.20 -10.85 -21.50
CA GLU A 194 10.06 -11.91 -22.05
C GLU A 194 9.63 -13.29 -21.56
N GLN A 195 9.30 -13.45 -20.28
CA GLN A 195 8.77 -14.69 -19.73
C GLN A 195 7.44 -15.10 -20.39
N ASP A 196 6.51 -14.16 -20.58
CA ASP A 196 5.25 -14.44 -21.30
C ASP A 196 5.52 -14.85 -22.76
N LYS A 197 6.48 -14.20 -23.43
CA LYS A 197 6.89 -14.56 -24.79
C LYS A 197 7.50 -15.97 -24.86
N MET A 198 8.42 -16.30 -23.95
CA MET A 198 9.05 -17.62 -23.86
C MET A 198 8.02 -18.72 -23.57
N GLN A 199 7.05 -18.44 -22.69
CA GLN A 199 5.98 -19.39 -22.39
C GLN A 199 5.10 -19.65 -23.62
N ARG A 200 4.73 -18.61 -24.37
CA ARG A 200 3.97 -18.76 -25.63
C ARG A 200 4.75 -19.55 -26.69
N GLU A 201 6.05 -19.35 -26.81
CA GLU A 201 6.89 -20.11 -27.76
C GLU A 201 7.03 -21.56 -27.34
N LYS A 202 7.22 -21.82 -26.04
CA LYS A 202 7.24 -23.17 -25.46
C LYS A 202 5.93 -23.93 -25.74
N ASP A 203 4.79 -23.27 -25.56
CA ASP A 203 3.48 -23.87 -25.83
C ASP A 203 3.26 -24.16 -27.33
N LYS A 204 3.74 -23.26 -28.21
CA LYS A 204 3.71 -23.48 -29.67
C LYS A 204 4.56 -24.68 -30.09
N LEU A 205 5.79 -24.77 -29.58
CA LEU A 205 6.70 -25.90 -29.86
C LEU A 205 6.12 -27.21 -29.33
N ALA A 206 5.57 -27.23 -28.12
CA ALA A 206 4.94 -28.41 -27.55
C ALA A 206 3.74 -28.89 -28.40
N LYS A 207 2.93 -27.97 -28.93
CA LYS A 207 1.84 -28.31 -29.87
C LYS A 207 2.36 -28.89 -31.18
N GLN A 208 3.43 -28.33 -31.73
CA GLN A 208 4.04 -28.83 -32.97
C GLN A 208 4.68 -30.20 -32.77
N GLU A 209 5.39 -30.41 -31.66
CA GLU A 209 6.01 -31.71 -31.33
C GLU A 209 4.95 -32.81 -31.14
N ARG A 210 3.79 -32.50 -30.53
CA ARG A 210 2.66 -33.42 -30.45
C ARG A 210 2.13 -33.79 -31.83
N LYS A 211 1.91 -32.81 -32.71
CA LYS A 211 1.45 -33.04 -34.10
C LYS A 211 2.46 -33.88 -34.89
N ASP A 212 3.75 -33.63 -34.74
CA ASP A 212 4.79 -34.36 -35.47
C ASP A 212 4.97 -35.79 -34.92
N LYS A 213 4.85 -36.00 -33.60
CA LYS A 213 4.81 -37.34 -32.99
C LYS A 213 3.60 -38.13 -33.50
N GLU A 214 2.44 -37.49 -33.61
CA GLU A 214 1.22 -38.10 -34.15
C GLU A 214 1.38 -38.47 -35.63
N LYS A 215 1.89 -37.56 -36.47
CA LYS A 215 2.21 -37.86 -37.88
C LYS A 215 3.24 -38.98 -38.04
N LYS A 216 4.28 -39.03 -37.21
CA LYS A 216 5.25 -40.15 -37.20
C LYS A 216 4.62 -41.47 -36.77
N ARG A 217 3.61 -41.44 -35.89
CA ARG A 217 2.87 -42.63 -35.44
C ARG A 217 1.97 -43.17 -36.54
N THR A 218 1.27 -42.31 -37.29
CA THR A 218 0.40 -42.72 -38.39
C THR A 218 1.18 -43.20 -39.63
N GLN A 219 2.28 -42.53 -39.97
CA GLN A 219 3.11 -42.89 -41.13
C GLN A 219 3.88 -44.21 -40.94
N LYS A 220 4.26 -44.57 -39.69
CA LYS A 220 4.78 -45.90 -39.36
C LYS A 220 3.72 -47.01 -39.45
N GLY A 221 2.44 -46.67 -39.33
CA GLY A 221 1.32 -47.61 -39.43
C GLY A 221 1.02 -48.01 -40.88
N GLU A 222 1.11 -47.07 -41.83
CA GLU A 222 0.93 -47.35 -43.26
C GLU A 222 2.11 -48.11 -43.86
N ARG A 223 3.36 -47.80 -43.49
CA ARG A 223 4.55 -48.52 -44.00
C ARG A 223 4.66 -49.98 -43.53
N LYS A 224 3.83 -50.39 -42.57
CA LYS A 224 3.80 -51.75 -42.00
C LYS A 224 2.60 -52.58 -42.50
N ARG A 225 1.67 -51.97 -43.25
CA ARG A 225 0.58 -52.69 -43.92
C ARG A 225 0.93 -53.01 -45.36
#